data_AF-A0A1Q4D6B1-F1
#
_entry.id   AF-A0A1Q4D6B1-F1
#
_cell.length_a   1.000
_cell.length_b   1.000
_cell.length_c   1.000
_cell.angle_alpha   90.00
_cell.angle_beta   90.00
_cell.angle_gamma   90.00
#
_symmetry.space_group_name_H-M   'P 1'
#
loop_
_entity.id
_entity.type
_entity.pdbx_description
1 polymer ?
#
loop_
_entity_poly.entity_id
_entity_poly.type
_entity_poly.pdbx_seq_one_letter_code
_entity_poly.pdbx_strand_id
1 'polypeptide(L)'
;MSGVPADLTDVRAAAELINFGLSRRNRPVEGSEYRTLLDRYRAELRFKDVVDTMAEGLGLEVLGTPRAGIVLVPDPGGPFATRLGDLRAMTEDERLVFGLVLVAIAAFAYPNDVDFDDPEAKLIDIPKIDEFLRAAIAAVELPHGDRSRVAVEIYADLPAFVPTNTGRRARGCTLRAVEEVCGWLVAQGAAREATALGPDTFRLTDHFRLLVGDSAGNAALEALREVREATV
;
A
#
# COMPACT_ATOMS: atom_id res chain seq x y z
N MET A 1 21.13 -29.18 -19.88
CA MET A 1 20.74 -27.80 -20.24
C MET A 1 22.00 -26.97 -20.25
N SER A 2 22.47 -26.53 -21.42
CA SER A 2 23.65 -25.66 -21.53
C SER A 2 23.25 -24.28 -21.04
N GLY A 3 23.63 -23.93 -19.82
CA GLY A 3 23.40 -22.59 -19.28
C GLY A 3 24.19 -21.59 -20.11
N VAL A 4 23.51 -20.71 -20.84
CA VAL A 4 24.15 -19.52 -21.40
C VAL A 4 24.60 -18.69 -20.19
N PRO A 5 25.90 -18.36 -20.06
CA PRO A 5 26.37 -17.55 -18.95
C PRO A 5 25.62 -16.21 -18.94
N ALA A 6 25.14 -15.81 -17.76
CA ALA A 6 24.52 -14.51 -17.59
C ALA A 6 25.52 -13.41 -17.93
N ASP A 7 25.13 -12.47 -18.78
CA ASP A 7 25.94 -11.29 -19.07
C ASP A 7 26.04 -10.46 -17.78
N LEU A 8 27.26 -10.21 -17.30
CA LEU A 8 27.48 -9.44 -16.07
C LEU A 8 26.93 -8.01 -16.19
N THR A 9 26.82 -7.48 -17.40
CA THR A 9 26.17 -6.20 -17.68
C THR A 9 24.69 -6.26 -17.37
N ASP A 10 24.01 -7.34 -17.76
CA ASP A 10 22.58 -7.57 -17.47
C ASP A 10 22.36 -7.82 -15.98
N VAL A 11 23.24 -8.59 -15.34
CA VAL A 11 23.19 -8.83 -13.89
C VAL A 11 23.26 -7.51 -13.13
N ARG A 12 24.22 -6.64 -13.47
CA ARG A 12 24.34 -5.31 -12.84
C ARG A 12 23.10 -4.45 -13.10
N ALA A 13 22.65 -4.38 -14.35
CA ALA A 13 21.48 -3.58 -14.74
C ALA A 13 20.19 -4.07 -14.03
N ALA A 14 20.04 -5.38 -13.85
CA ALA A 14 18.92 -5.96 -13.12
C ALA A 14 18.96 -5.58 -11.63
N ALA A 15 20.14 -5.70 -11.00
CA ALA A 15 20.33 -5.28 -9.62
C ALA A 15 20.06 -3.78 -9.42
N GLU A 16 20.46 -2.94 -10.37
CA GLU A 16 20.17 -1.50 -10.36
C GLU A 16 18.67 -1.22 -10.46
N LEU A 17 17.94 -1.92 -11.34
CA LEU A 17 16.49 -1.79 -11.45
C LEU A 17 15.77 -2.21 -10.17
N ILE A 18 16.17 -3.33 -9.56
CA ILE A 18 15.63 -3.79 -8.27
C ILE A 18 15.91 -2.75 -7.18
N ASN A 19 17.14 -2.20 -7.12
CA ASN A 19 17.50 -1.15 -6.18
C ASN A 19 16.66 0.13 -6.36
N PHE A 20 16.34 0.50 -7.60
CA PHE A 20 15.38 1.58 -7.87
C PHE A 20 13.98 1.27 -7.35
N GLY A 21 13.50 0.03 -7.50
CA GLY A 21 12.22 -0.42 -6.95
C GLY A 21 12.16 -0.41 -5.42
N LEU A 22 13.24 -0.84 -4.76
CA LEU A 22 13.36 -0.78 -3.30
C LEU A 22 13.47 0.66 -2.77
N SER A 23 13.97 1.58 -3.59
CA SER A 23 14.10 3.00 -3.26
C SER A 23 12.78 3.73 -3.47
N ARG A 24 11.90 3.72 -2.46
CA ARG A 24 10.50 4.22 -2.51
C ARG A 24 10.27 5.64 -3.01
N ARG A 25 11.31 6.50 -3.01
CA ARG A 25 11.24 7.88 -3.49
C ARG A 25 11.76 8.08 -4.92
N ASN A 26 12.44 7.09 -5.49
CA ASN A 26 12.96 7.17 -6.85
C ASN A 26 11.82 7.01 -7.86
N ARG A 27 11.89 7.77 -8.95
CA ARG A 27 10.90 7.73 -10.03
C ARG A 27 11.60 7.64 -11.37
N PRO A 28 11.03 6.92 -12.35
CA PRO A 28 11.57 6.89 -13.70
C PRO A 28 11.23 8.22 -14.38
N VAL A 29 12.12 9.21 -14.29
CA VAL A 29 11.98 10.48 -15.02
C VAL A 29 12.62 10.38 -16.40
N GLU A 30 12.20 11.21 -17.34
CA GLU A 30 12.78 11.22 -18.69
C GLU A 30 14.31 11.40 -18.64
N GLY A 31 15.04 10.59 -19.42
CA GLY A 31 16.50 10.58 -19.45
C GLY A 31 17.20 9.97 -18.23
N SER A 32 16.47 9.49 -17.21
CA SER A 32 17.08 8.81 -16.07
C SER A 32 17.45 7.35 -16.37
N GLU A 33 18.49 6.85 -15.71
CA GLU A 33 18.87 5.43 -15.78
C GLU A 33 17.71 4.52 -15.39
N TYR A 34 16.94 4.89 -14.36
CA TYR A 34 15.76 4.13 -13.96
C TYR A 34 14.74 4.02 -15.11
N ARG A 35 14.48 5.12 -15.85
CA ARG A 35 13.58 5.07 -17.01
C ARG A 35 14.13 4.14 -18.09
N THR A 36 15.42 4.25 -18.42
CA THR A 36 16.09 3.39 -19.40
C THR A 36 15.97 1.91 -19.04
N LEU A 37 16.29 1.54 -17.80
CA LEU A 37 16.21 0.16 -17.33
C LEU A 37 14.77 -0.36 -17.29
N LEU A 38 13.80 0.48 -16.90
CA LEU A 38 12.39 0.10 -16.85
C LEU A 38 11.81 -0.13 -18.25
N ASP A 39 12.19 0.71 -19.22
CA ASP A 39 11.77 0.55 -20.61
C ASP A 39 12.42 -0.69 -21.23
N ARG A 40 13.68 -0.97 -20.88
CA ARG A 40 14.36 -2.20 -21.24
C ARG A 40 13.66 -3.44 -20.68
N TYR A 41 13.28 -3.43 -19.40
CA TYR A 41 12.54 -4.52 -18.74
C TYR A 41 11.20 -4.81 -19.45
N ARG A 42 10.52 -3.77 -19.97
CA ARG A 42 9.26 -3.94 -20.71
C ARG A 42 9.46 -4.49 -22.12
N ALA A 43 10.59 -4.18 -22.76
CA ALA A 43 10.82 -4.47 -24.18
C ALA A 43 11.63 -5.76 -24.42
N GLU A 44 12.52 -6.13 -23.49
CA GLU A 44 13.48 -7.23 -23.68
C GLU A 44 13.18 -8.42 -22.76
N LEU A 45 12.63 -9.50 -23.32
CA LEU A 45 12.26 -10.71 -22.57
C LEU A 45 13.43 -11.29 -21.76
N ARG A 46 14.63 -11.36 -22.36
CA ARG A 46 15.82 -11.87 -21.66
C ARG A 46 16.20 -11.02 -20.46
N PHE A 47 16.10 -9.69 -20.55
CA PHE A 47 16.41 -8.80 -19.43
C PHE A 47 15.34 -8.90 -18.34
N LYS A 48 14.07 -9.04 -18.72
CA LYS A 48 12.98 -9.36 -17.80
C LYS A 48 13.24 -10.66 -17.03
N ASP A 49 13.61 -11.74 -17.70
CA ASP A 49 13.90 -13.03 -17.05
C ASP A 49 15.03 -12.89 -16.02
N VAL A 50 16.07 -12.11 -16.32
CA VAL A 50 17.19 -11.86 -15.38
C VAL A 50 16.71 -11.07 -14.15
N VAL A 51 15.90 -10.03 -14.36
CA VAL A 51 15.34 -9.22 -13.27
C VAL A 51 14.41 -10.04 -12.38
N ASP A 52 13.50 -10.80 -12.99
CA ASP A 52 12.51 -11.61 -12.25
C ASP A 52 13.22 -12.72 -11.47
N THR A 53 14.18 -13.43 -12.09
CA THR A 53 14.99 -14.47 -11.40
C THR A 53 15.78 -13.88 -10.23
N MET A 54 16.35 -12.69 -10.41
CA MET A 54 17.11 -12.03 -9.35
C MET A 54 16.19 -11.56 -8.21
N ALA A 55 15.01 -11.01 -8.53
CA ALA A 55 14.01 -10.63 -7.55
C ALA A 55 13.55 -11.85 -6.74
N GLU A 56 13.22 -12.95 -7.40
CA GLU A 56 12.83 -14.21 -6.75
C GLU A 56 13.91 -14.72 -5.80
N GLY A 57 15.18 -14.71 -6.22
CA GLY A 57 16.31 -15.08 -5.37
C GLY A 57 16.52 -14.20 -4.14
N LEU A 58 15.96 -12.98 -4.13
CA LEU A 58 15.94 -12.05 -3.01
C LEU A 58 14.68 -12.16 -2.14
N GLY A 59 13.75 -13.05 -2.49
CA GLY A 59 12.42 -13.13 -1.89
C GLY A 59 11.56 -11.91 -2.23
N LEU A 60 11.60 -11.49 -3.50
CA LEU A 60 10.82 -10.39 -4.06
C LEU A 60 10.06 -10.88 -5.31
N GLU A 61 8.86 -10.39 -5.50
CA GLU A 61 8.05 -10.57 -6.70
C GLU A 61 7.84 -9.22 -7.41
N VAL A 62 7.89 -9.21 -8.74
CA VAL A 62 7.55 -8.03 -9.54
C VAL A 62 6.06 -8.04 -9.86
N LEU A 63 5.26 -7.25 -9.15
CA LEU A 63 3.82 -7.16 -9.41
C LEU A 63 3.48 -6.40 -10.70
N GLY A 64 4.34 -5.47 -11.11
CA GLY A 64 4.09 -4.69 -12.31
C GLY A 64 4.99 -3.48 -12.46
N THR A 65 4.78 -2.75 -13.57
CA THR A 65 5.55 -1.56 -13.92
C THR A 65 4.64 -0.38 -14.26
N PRO A 66 3.89 0.18 -13.30
CA PRO A 66 3.11 1.38 -13.54
C PRO A 66 3.99 2.57 -13.94
N ARG A 67 3.36 3.70 -14.30
CA ARG A 67 4.08 4.95 -14.63
C ARG A 67 5.02 5.40 -13.51
N ALA A 68 4.68 5.02 -12.28
CA ALA A 68 5.36 5.33 -11.05
C ALA A 68 6.72 4.61 -10.86
N GLY A 69 6.99 3.53 -11.61
CA GLY A 69 8.16 2.67 -11.42
C GLY A 69 7.82 1.18 -11.41
N ILE A 70 8.82 0.33 -11.22
CA ILE A 70 8.64 -1.09 -10.90
C ILE A 70 8.09 -1.23 -9.47
N VAL A 71 7.14 -2.14 -9.27
CA VAL A 71 6.56 -2.46 -7.97
C VAL A 71 7.01 -3.84 -7.55
N LEU A 72 7.64 -3.91 -6.37
CA LEU A 72 8.20 -5.12 -5.79
C LEU A 72 7.44 -5.46 -4.52
N VAL A 73 6.99 -6.71 -4.39
CA VAL A 73 6.44 -7.24 -3.14
C VAL A 73 7.42 -8.22 -2.52
N PRO A 74 7.72 -8.07 -1.22
CA PRO A 74 8.57 -9.02 -0.53
C PRO A 74 7.80 -10.24 -0.04
N ASP A 75 8.47 -11.39 -0.02
CA ASP A 75 7.97 -12.60 0.62
C ASP A 75 7.58 -12.32 2.09
N PRO A 76 6.46 -12.90 2.57
CA PRO A 76 6.06 -12.78 3.96
C PRO A 76 7.18 -13.25 4.91
N GLY A 77 7.61 -12.35 5.80
CA GLY A 77 8.68 -12.64 6.77
C GLY A 77 10.11 -12.47 6.24
N GLY A 78 10.28 -12.20 4.94
CA GLY A 78 11.57 -11.94 4.30
C GLY A 78 12.27 -10.67 4.82
N PRO A 79 13.53 -10.44 4.42
CA PRO A 79 14.31 -9.28 4.88
C PRO A 79 13.75 -7.95 4.38
N PHE A 80 13.07 -7.94 3.22
CA PHE A 80 12.45 -6.77 2.63
C PHE A 80 11.00 -6.56 3.08
N ALA A 81 10.42 -7.51 3.82
CA ALA A 81 9.06 -7.39 4.35
C ALA A 81 8.97 -6.19 5.31
N THR A 82 8.02 -5.29 5.05
CA THR A 82 7.79 -4.15 5.94
C THR A 82 7.10 -4.66 7.20
N ARG A 83 7.75 -4.50 8.35
CA ARG A 83 7.19 -4.90 9.64
C ARG A 83 6.54 -3.69 10.29
N LEU A 84 5.46 -3.91 11.03
CA LEU A 84 4.88 -2.87 11.88
C LEU A 84 5.89 -2.36 12.93
N GLY A 85 6.90 -3.16 13.27
CA GLY A 85 8.03 -2.75 14.12
C GLY A 85 8.99 -1.75 13.49
N ASP A 86 8.97 -1.61 12.16
CA ASP A 86 9.73 -0.59 11.43
C ASP A 86 9.03 0.77 11.45
N LEU A 87 7.78 0.81 11.94
CA LEU A 87 7.08 2.05 12.24
C LEU A 87 7.60 2.67 13.54
N ARG A 88 7.08 3.85 13.88
CA ARG A 88 7.25 4.40 15.23
C ARG A 88 6.86 3.35 16.29
N ALA A 89 7.38 3.51 17.50
CA ALA A 89 6.88 2.73 18.63
C ALA A 89 5.35 2.88 18.75
N MET A 90 4.66 1.74 18.69
CA MET A 90 3.21 1.62 18.76
C MET A 90 2.82 0.59 19.83
N THR A 91 1.73 0.84 20.54
CA THR A 91 1.09 -0.18 21.39
C THR A 91 0.51 -1.31 20.52
N GLU A 92 0.12 -2.43 21.14
CA GLU A 92 -0.56 -3.50 20.42
C GLU A 92 -1.89 -3.03 19.81
N ASP A 93 -2.68 -2.27 20.58
CA ASP A 93 -3.93 -1.67 20.14
C ASP A 93 -3.74 -0.73 18.94
N GLU A 94 -2.71 0.13 18.98
CA GLU A 94 -2.40 1.03 17.86
C GLU A 94 -2.06 0.25 16.58
N ARG A 95 -1.39 -0.91 16.69
CA ARG A 95 -1.06 -1.78 15.53
C ARG A 95 -2.30 -2.45 14.95
N LEU A 96 -3.21 -2.91 15.81
CA LEU A 96 -4.48 -3.51 15.38
C LEU A 96 -5.33 -2.48 14.63
N VAL A 97 -5.47 -1.28 15.20
CA VAL A 97 -6.18 -0.15 14.56
C VAL A 97 -5.51 0.26 13.25
N PHE A 98 -4.17 0.31 13.20
CA PHE A 98 -3.44 0.62 11.97
C PHE A 98 -3.77 -0.37 10.85
N GLY A 99 -3.76 -1.67 11.15
CA GLY A 99 -4.12 -2.71 10.19
C GLY A 99 -5.55 -2.58 9.70
N LEU A 100 -6.50 -2.37 10.62
CA LEU A 100 -7.92 -2.16 10.27
C LEU A 100 -8.11 -0.97 9.32
N VAL A 101 -7.50 0.18 9.63
CA VAL A 101 -7.58 1.39 8.80
C VAL A 101 -6.94 1.18 7.43
N LEU A 102 -5.81 0.48 7.35
CA LEU A 102 -5.16 0.20 6.07
C LEU A 102 -6.06 -0.63 5.14
N VAL A 103 -6.70 -1.67 5.69
CA VAL A 103 -7.66 -2.50 4.93
C VAL A 103 -8.90 -1.69 4.56
N ALA A 104 -9.39 -0.81 5.45
CA ALA A 104 -10.51 0.07 5.16
C ALA A 104 -10.22 1.04 4.00
N ILE A 105 -9.01 1.62 3.95
CA ILE A 105 -8.59 2.47 2.83
C ILE A 105 -8.56 1.68 1.52
N ALA A 106 -8.07 0.44 1.56
CA ALA A 106 -8.05 -0.45 0.39
C ALA A 106 -9.48 -0.74 -0.11
N ALA A 107 -10.37 -1.18 0.79
CA ALA A 107 -11.78 -1.46 0.47
C ALA A 107 -12.53 -0.22 -0.03
N PHE A 108 -12.29 0.94 0.57
CA PHE A 108 -12.94 2.19 0.18
C PHE A 108 -12.57 2.61 -1.24
N ALA A 109 -11.29 2.43 -1.61
CA ALA A 109 -10.73 2.86 -2.88
C ALA A 109 -10.94 1.87 -4.03
N TYR A 110 -10.95 0.57 -3.72
CA TYR A 110 -11.09 -0.53 -4.68
C TYR A 110 -12.19 -1.49 -4.22
N PRO A 111 -13.47 -1.05 -4.22
CA PRO A 111 -14.58 -1.92 -3.85
C PRO A 111 -14.73 -3.09 -4.82
N ASN A 112 -14.53 -2.89 -6.13
CA ASN A 112 -14.78 -3.92 -7.14
C ASN A 112 -13.49 -4.35 -7.83
N ASP A 113 -13.47 -5.58 -8.38
CA ASP A 113 -12.28 -6.06 -9.10
C ASP A 113 -11.95 -5.20 -10.33
N VAL A 114 -12.97 -4.63 -10.97
CA VAL A 114 -12.79 -3.72 -12.11
C VAL A 114 -12.02 -2.44 -11.74
N ASP A 115 -12.00 -2.05 -10.45
CA ASP A 115 -11.21 -0.90 -10.00
C ASP A 115 -9.70 -1.16 -10.11
N PHE A 116 -9.27 -2.43 -10.22
CA PHE A 116 -7.88 -2.77 -10.47
C PHE A 116 -7.46 -2.58 -11.92
N ASP A 117 -8.40 -2.54 -12.87
CA ASP A 117 -8.10 -2.24 -14.28
C ASP A 117 -8.05 -0.74 -14.57
N ASP A 118 -8.61 0.07 -13.67
CA ASP A 118 -8.65 1.52 -13.78
C ASP A 118 -7.33 2.17 -13.29
N PRO A 119 -6.54 2.79 -14.18
CA PRO A 119 -5.31 3.47 -13.79
C PRO A 119 -5.57 4.86 -13.19
N GLU A 120 -6.83 5.31 -13.09
CA GLU A 120 -7.12 6.58 -12.45
C GLU A 120 -6.79 6.57 -10.96
N ALA A 121 -6.08 7.61 -10.55
CA ALA A 121 -5.67 7.76 -9.17
C ALA A 121 -6.87 8.07 -8.28
N LYS A 122 -7.21 7.15 -7.37
CA LYS A 122 -8.30 7.33 -6.41
C LYS A 122 -7.93 8.39 -5.36
N LEU A 123 -8.90 9.22 -4.99
CA LEU A 123 -8.78 10.22 -3.92
C LEU A 123 -9.45 9.71 -2.65
N ILE A 124 -8.79 9.92 -1.51
CA ILE A 124 -9.34 9.64 -0.18
C ILE A 124 -9.25 10.89 0.69
N ASP A 125 -10.15 10.98 1.66
CA ASP A 125 -10.21 12.07 2.63
C ASP A 125 -10.33 11.47 4.04
N ILE A 126 -9.57 12.00 5.00
CA ILE A 126 -9.47 11.43 6.35
C ILE A 126 -10.85 11.27 7.02
N PRO A 127 -11.70 12.32 7.13
CA PRO A 127 -13.06 12.20 7.65
C PRO A 127 -13.91 11.14 6.96
N LYS A 128 -13.86 11.05 5.61
CA LYS A 128 -14.66 10.07 4.87
C LYS A 128 -14.27 8.63 5.15
N ILE A 129 -12.98 8.36 5.37
CA ILE A 129 -12.51 7.03 5.75
C ILE A 129 -12.99 6.68 7.17
N ASP A 130 -12.94 7.63 8.12
CA ASP A 130 -13.49 7.42 9.47
C ASP A 130 -15.00 7.14 9.44
N GLU A 131 -15.76 7.92 8.69
CA GLU A 131 -17.21 7.74 8.52
C GLU A 131 -17.52 6.37 7.90
N PHE A 132 -16.83 6.00 6.81
CA PHE A 132 -16.98 4.69 6.18
C PHE A 132 -16.69 3.55 7.16
N LEU A 133 -15.60 3.64 7.91
CA LEU A 133 -15.20 2.58 8.83
C LEU A 133 -16.20 2.45 9.99
N ARG A 134 -16.71 3.56 10.53
CA ARG A 134 -17.76 3.54 11.56
C ARG A 134 -19.07 2.94 11.03
N ALA A 135 -19.47 3.30 9.81
CA ALA A 135 -20.65 2.71 9.18
C ALA A 135 -20.46 1.20 8.95
N ALA A 136 -19.29 0.77 8.49
CA ALA A 136 -18.96 -0.63 8.26
C ALA A 136 -18.95 -1.45 9.57
N ILE A 137 -18.37 -0.91 10.65
CA ILE A 137 -18.38 -1.55 11.97
C ILE A 137 -19.81 -1.72 12.50
N ALA A 138 -20.69 -0.75 12.24
CA ALA A 138 -22.10 -0.85 12.64
C ALA A 138 -22.91 -1.83 11.77
N ALA A 139 -22.51 -2.03 10.52
CA ALA A 139 -23.25 -2.81 9.53
C ALA A 139 -22.79 -4.28 9.41
N VAL A 140 -21.53 -4.58 9.71
CA VAL A 140 -20.91 -5.88 9.41
C VAL A 140 -20.29 -6.53 10.64
N GLU A 141 -20.62 -7.80 10.83
CA GLU A 141 -19.77 -8.70 11.60
C GLU A 141 -18.53 -9.03 10.76
N LEU A 142 -17.43 -8.31 10.98
CA LEU A 142 -16.20 -8.55 10.23
C LEU A 142 -15.70 -9.99 10.47
N PRO A 143 -15.31 -10.73 9.40
CA PRO A 143 -14.93 -12.14 9.49
C PRO A 143 -13.86 -12.45 10.54
N HIS A 144 -13.97 -13.66 11.08
CA HIS A 144 -13.56 -14.01 12.43
C HIS A 144 -12.08 -14.41 12.54
N GLY A 145 -11.27 -13.45 12.98
CA GLY A 145 -10.07 -13.71 13.78
C GLY A 145 -10.12 -12.87 15.05
N ASP A 146 -9.65 -13.40 16.18
CA ASP A 146 -9.67 -12.67 17.46
C ASP A 146 -9.05 -11.27 17.35
N ARG A 147 -8.00 -11.13 16.51
CA ARG A 147 -7.34 -9.84 16.27
C ARG A 147 -8.21 -8.82 15.54
N SER A 148 -8.98 -9.24 14.52
CA SER A 148 -9.86 -8.33 13.76
C SER A 148 -11.00 -7.83 14.62
N ARG A 149 -11.59 -8.71 15.44
CA ARG A 149 -12.65 -8.33 16.39
C ARG A 149 -12.16 -7.31 17.41
N VAL A 150 -11.01 -7.58 18.03
CA VAL A 150 -10.39 -6.65 18.99
C VAL A 150 -10.05 -5.30 18.34
N ALA A 151 -9.55 -5.29 17.10
CA ALA A 151 -9.28 -4.05 16.38
C ALA A 151 -10.54 -3.18 16.19
N VAL A 152 -11.67 -3.83 15.87
CA VAL A 152 -12.97 -3.19 15.65
C VAL A 152 -13.53 -2.62 16.95
N GLU A 153 -13.49 -3.40 18.04
CA GLU A 153 -13.92 -2.96 19.38
C GLU A 153 -13.13 -1.72 19.82
N ILE A 154 -11.79 -1.78 19.72
CA ILE A 154 -10.92 -0.65 20.05
C ILE A 154 -11.28 0.56 19.19
N TYR A 155 -11.42 0.40 17.87
CA TYR A 155 -11.71 1.53 16.98
C TYR A 155 -13.07 2.18 17.28
N ALA A 156 -14.09 1.36 17.56
CA ALA A 156 -15.43 1.83 17.89
C ALA A 156 -15.46 2.69 19.16
N ASP A 157 -14.68 2.31 20.17
CA ASP A 157 -14.58 3.01 21.46
C ASP A 157 -13.78 4.31 21.40
N LEU A 158 -12.94 4.50 20.37
CA LEU A 158 -12.13 5.71 20.25
C LEU A 158 -12.99 6.92 19.82
N PRO A 159 -12.77 8.11 20.42
CA PRO A 159 -13.38 9.35 19.95
C PRO A 159 -12.92 9.69 18.53
N ALA A 160 -13.79 10.35 17.75
CA ALA A 160 -13.43 10.77 16.39
C ALA A 160 -12.28 11.79 16.37
N PHE A 161 -12.39 12.81 17.23
CA PHE A 161 -11.43 13.90 17.29
C PHE A 161 -11.08 14.26 18.75
N VAL A 162 -9.78 14.36 19.02
CA VAL A 162 -9.26 14.92 20.26
C VAL A 162 -8.24 15.99 19.87
N PRO A 163 -8.43 17.27 20.25
CA PRO A 163 -7.47 18.32 19.93
C PRO A 163 -6.26 18.27 20.85
N THR A 164 -5.09 18.57 20.31
CA THR A 164 -3.91 18.98 21.08
C THR A 164 -3.98 20.48 21.38
N ASN A 165 -3.14 20.96 22.32
CA ASN A 165 -2.97 22.39 22.60
C ASN A 165 -2.52 23.22 21.38
N THR A 166 -2.04 22.56 20.32
CA THR A 166 -1.60 23.20 19.06
C THR A 166 -2.66 23.14 17.95
N GLY A 167 -3.86 22.63 18.24
CA GLY A 167 -4.94 22.45 17.26
C GLY A 167 -4.80 21.23 16.36
N ARG A 168 -3.70 20.47 16.46
CA ARG A 168 -3.52 19.17 15.76
C ARG A 168 -4.34 18.07 16.41
N ARG A 169 -4.56 16.96 15.68
CA ARG A 169 -5.18 15.73 16.18
C ARG A 169 -4.26 15.03 17.18
N ALA A 170 -4.76 14.77 18.39
CA ALA A 170 -4.04 13.99 19.40
C ALA A 170 -4.11 12.49 19.06
N ARG A 171 -3.17 11.71 19.61
CA ARG A 171 -3.29 10.25 19.59
C ARG A 171 -4.48 9.79 20.43
N GLY A 172 -4.95 8.58 20.16
CA GLY A 172 -6.16 8.05 20.80
C GLY A 172 -7.46 8.63 20.23
N CYS A 173 -7.43 9.12 18.99
CA CYS A 173 -8.64 9.41 18.23
C CYS A 173 -8.55 8.81 16.82
N THR A 174 -9.69 8.49 16.23
CA THR A 174 -9.72 7.74 14.96
C THR A 174 -9.23 8.57 13.78
N LEU A 175 -9.52 9.88 13.73
CA LEU A 175 -8.99 10.76 12.68
C LEU A 175 -7.46 10.82 12.70
N ARG A 176 -6.82 10.72 13.88
CA ARG A 176 -5.36 10.63 13.98
C ARG A 176 -4.84 9.29 13.48
N ALA A 177 -5.53 8.19 13.76
CA ALA A 177 -5.15 6.87 13.26
C ALA A 177 -5.17 6.83 11.73
N VAL A 178 -6.22 7.37 11.11
CA VAL A 178 -6.34 7.50 9.65
C VAL A 178 -5.22 8.38 9.07
N GLU A 179 -4.96 9.55 9.69
CA GLU A 179 -3.85 10.43 9.31
C GLU A 179 -2.50 9.70 9.31
N GLU A 180 -2.22 8.89 10.33
CA GLU A 180 -0.95 8.16 10.46
C GLU A 180 -0.79 7.07 9.39
N VAL A 181 -1.86 6.37 9.03
CA VAL A 181 -1.84 5.39 7.93
C VAL A 181 -1.63 6.08 6.59
N CYS A 182 -2.32 7.19 6.33
CA CYS A 182 -2.10 7.99 5.11
C CYS A 182 -0.65 8.49 5.01
N GLY A 183 -0.10 9.02 6.12
CA GLY A 183 1.29 9.45 6.18
C GLY A 183 2.28 8.30 5.95
N TRP A 184 1.98 7.10 6.48
CA TRP A 184 2.76 5.91 6.18
C TRP A 184 2.68 5.55 4.70
N LEU A 185 1.50 5.52 4.08
CA LEU A 185 1.33 5.26 2.65
C LEU A 185 2.12 6.25 1.78
N VAL A 186 2.17 7.53 2.17
CA VAL A 186 3.02 8.54 1.51
C VAL A 186 4.50 8.17 1.63
N ALA A 187 4.96 7.79 2.82
CA ALA A 187 6.33 7.32 3.03
C ALA A 187 6.64 6.03 2.24
N GLN A 188 5.64 5.18 1.98
CA GLN A 188 5.77 4.00 1.12
C GLN A 188 5.77 4.32 -0.39
N GLY A 189 5.42 5.55 -0.78
CA GLY A 189 5.16 5.91 -2.17
C GLY A 189 3.84 5.38 -2.73
N ALA A 190 2.99 4.82 -1.86
CA ALA A 190 1.65 4.29 -2.11
C ALA A 190 0.56 5.39 -2.13
N ALA A 191 0.86 6.56 -1.56
CA ALA A 191 0.00 7.75 -1.63
C ALA A 191 0.81 9.03 -1.86
N ARG A 192 0.10 10.14 -2.12
CA ARG A 192 0.62 11.50 -2.14
C ARG A 192 -0.38 12.44 -1.47
N GLU A 193 0.11 13.43 -0.76
CA GLU A 193 -0.73 14.53 -0.27
C GLU A 193 -1.31 15.30 -1.47
N ALA A 194 -2.60 15.57 -1.44
CA ALA A 194 -3.30 16.40 -2.43
C ALA A 194 -3.65 17.75 -1.81
N THR A 195 -2.63 18.47 -1.33
CA THR A 195 -2.76 19.71 -0.53
C THR A 195 -3.61 20.80 -1.20
N ALA A 196 -3.66 20.82 -2.54
CA ALA A 196 -4.53 21.71 -3.31
C ALA A 196 -6.04 21.47 -3.08
N LEU A 197 -6.43 20.27 -2.64
CA LEU A 197 -7.81 19.88 -2.31
C LEU A 197 -8.10 19.92 -0.81
N GLY A 198 -7.11 20.28 0.02
CA GLY A 198 -7.22 20.33 1.47
C GLY A 198 -6.14 19.50 2.17
N PRO A 199 -5.93 19.74 3.48
CA PRO A 199 -4.88 19.08 4.27
C PRO A 199 -5.17 17.60 4.58
N ASP A 200 -6.41 17.16 4.41
CA ASP A 200 -6.87 15.81 4.73
C ASP A 200 -7.03 14.90 3.51
N THR A 201 -6.73 15.43 2.32
CA THR A 201 -6.95 14.75 1.05
C THR A 201 -5.67 14.10 0.55
N PHE A 202 -5.74 12.82 0.22
CA PHE A 202 -4.63 12.06 -0.34
C PHE A 202 -5.03 11.44 -1.69
N ARG A 203 -4.05 11.34 -2.57
CA ARG A 203 -4.14 10.64 -3.85
C ARG A 203 -3.39 9.33 -3.76
N LEU A 204 -4.10 8.21 -3.89
CA LEU A 204 -3.51 6.87 -3.97
C LEU A 204 -2.77 6.70 -5.30
N THR A 205 -1.70 5.91 -5.30
CA THR A 205 -0.90 5.66 -6.49
C THR A 205 -1.14 4.26 -7.03
N ASP A 206 -0.74 4.01 -8.28
CA ASP A 206 -0.76 2.66 -8.87
C ASP A 206 0.02 1.63 -8.03
N HIS A 207 1.03 2.08 -7.26
CA HIS A 207 1.76 1.21 -6.34
C HIS A 207 0.79 0.62 -5.31
N PHE A 208 -0.07 1.45 -4.71
CA PHE A 208 -1.07 0.97 -3.76
C PHE A 208 -2.10 0.06 -4.43
N ARG A 209 -2.59 0.41 -5.63
CA ARG A 209 -3.52 -0.43 -6.40
C ARG A 209 -2.98 -1.85 -6.60
N LEU A 210 -1.72 -1.97 -7.02
CA LEU A 210 -1.08 -3.27 -7.23
C LEU A 210 -0.91 -4.06 -5.93
N LEU A 211 -0.51 -3.40 -4.83
CA LEU A 211 -0.41 -4.05 -3.52
C LEU A 211 -1.76 -4.57 -3.01
N VAL A 212 -2.84 -3.82 -3.25
CA VAL A 212 -4.20 -4.26 -2.88
C VAL A 212 -4.65 -5.43 -3.75
N GLY A 213 -4.40 -5.38 -5.07
CA GLY A 213 -4.74 -6.46 -5.99
C GLY A 213 -4.02 -7.78 -5.67
N ASP A 214 -2.76 -7.70 -5.24
CA ASP A 214 -1.99 -8.85 -4.74
C ASP A 214 -2.54 -9.42 -3.42
N SER A 215 -3.18 -8.57 -2.62
CA SER A 215 -3.84 -8.95 -1.36
C SER A 215 -5.29 -9.45 -1.54
N ALA A 216 -5.75 -9.65 -2.78
CA ALA A 216 -7.11 -10.13 -3.07
C ALA A 216 -7.36 -11.50 -2.42
N GLY A 217 -8.56 -11.69 -1.86
CA GLY A 217 -8.89 -12.88 -1.06
C GLY A 217 -8.57 -12.77 0.44
N ASN A 218 -8.09 -11.61 0.91
CA ASN A 218 -8.05 -11.30 2.34
C ASN A 218 -9.49 -11.11 2.87
N ALA A 219 -9.94 -12.00 3.76
CA ALA A 219 -11.32 -11.99 4.26
C ALA A 219 -11.75 -10.65 4.91
N ALA A 220 -10.84 -9.92 5.57
CA ALA A 220 -11.18 -8.61 6.14
C ALA A 220 -11.33 -7.54 5.05
N LEU A 221 -10.56 -7.64 3.97
CA LEU A 221 -10.69 -6.76 2.81
C LEU A 221 -12.03 -7.01 2.11
N GLU A 222 -12.35 -8.27 1.81
CA GLU A 222 -13.60 -8.62 1.11
C GLU A 222 -14.84 -8.16 1.89
N ALA A 223 -14.87 -8.39 3.21
CA ALA A 223 -16.01 -7.95 4.02
C ALA A 223 -16.20 -6.43 4.04
N LEU A 224 -15.12 -5.65 4.01
CA LEU A 224 -15.22 -4.18 3.92
C LEU A 224 -15.59 -3.72 2.51
N ARG A 225 -15.16 -4.44 1.46
CA ARG A 225 -15.55 -4.16 0.07
C ARG A 225 -17.05 -4.34 -0.12
N GLU A 226 -17.64 -5.40 0.43
CA GLU A 226 -19.10 -5.64 0.39
C GLU A 226 -19.90 -4.47 0.99
N VAL A 227 -19.45 -3.89 2.11
CA VAL A 227 -20.08 -2.67 2.68
C VAL A 227 -19.96 -1.50 1.73
N ARG A 228 -18.76 -1.30 1.18
CA ARG A 228 -18.49 -0.16 0.31
C ARG A 228 -19.35 -0.21 -0.94
N GLU A 229 -19.46 -1.37 -1.58
CA GLU A 229 -20.32 -1.61 -2.74
C GLU A 229 -21.78 -1.28 -2.44
N ALA A 230 -22.30 -1.67 -1.27
CA ALA A 230 -23.67 -1.36 -0.87
C ALA A 230 -23.94 0.14 -0.63
N THR A 231 -22.89 0.96 -0.50
CA THR A 231 -22.97 2.39 -0.13
C THR A 231 -22.60 3.32 -1.31
N VAL A 232 -22.26 2.78 -2.49
CA VAL A 232 -21.91 3.53 -3.72
C VAL A 232 -23.06 3.44 -4.71
#